data_AF-A0A642C568-F1
#
_entry.id   AF-A0A642C568-F1
#
_cell.length_a   1.000
_cell.length_b   1.000
_cell.length_c   1.000
_cell.angle_alpha   90.00
_cell.angle_beta   90.00
_cell.angle_gamma   90.00
#
_symmetry.space_group_name_H-M   'P 1'
#
loop_
_entity.id
_entity.type
_entity.pdbx_description
1 polymer ?
#
loop_
_entity_poly.entity_id
_entity_poly.type
_entity_poly.pdbx_seq_one_letter_code
_entity_poly.pdbx_strand_id
1 'polypeptide(L)'
;DTLVSDFLERFICHFEKNVDIVIAGYHVVRKNKKVLKQEANVTLEKIDYLKKVLRGKYGWELWAKVYRRELFDEPMYIPCHLRIGEDATVYMQLVARSCKVKIINEALYNYIQYPSSASHQRSVTLAEETLQAAFYIDHLLKKESFYQEIRDEIDAMYLLFYSNSTRKAFLRLNHPLIYQVYQEHYSLRALKILPLFKSIYISLSLLLRKTLS
;
A
#
# COMPACT_ATOMS: atom_id res chain seq x y z
N ASP A 1 14.89 -13.05 0.62
CA ASP A 1 14.12 -13.30 -0.60
C ASP A 1 15.00 -13.89 -1.69
N THR A 2 14.40 -14.40 -2.77
CA THR A 2 15.13 -14.92 -3.94
C THR A 2 14.47 -14.45 -5.24
N LEU A 3 15.25 -14.34 -6.30
CA LEU A 3 14.82 -13.98 -7.65
C LEU A 3 14.90 -15.20 -8.57
N VAL A 4 14.11 -15.22 -9.65
CA VAL A 4 14.35 -16.14 -10.76
C VAL A 4 15.64 -15.73 -11.51
N SER A 5 16.33 -16.68 -12.15
CA SER A 5 17.67 -16.47 -12.74
C SER A 5 17.72 -15.42 -13.84
N ASP A 6 16.60 -15.18 -14.53
CA ASP A 6 16.40 -14.27 -15.64
C ASP A 6 15.56 -13.03 -15.26
N PHE A 7 15.49 -12.71 -13.96
CA PHE A 7 14.62 -11.67 -13.41
C PHE A 7 14.74 -10.34 -14.18
N LEU A 8 15.95 -9.77 -14.29
CA LEU A 8 16.14 -8.47 -14.92
C LEU A 8 15.83 -8.51 -16.41
N GLU A 9 16.26 -9.55 -17.13
CA GLU A 9 16.00 -9.70 -18.56
C GLU A 9 14.50 -9.72 -18.86
N ARG A 10 13.73 -10.49 -18.07
CA ARG A 10 12.26 -10.55 -18.21
C ARG A 10 11.60 -9.22 -17.93
N PHE A 11 12.03 -8.49 -16.90
CA PHE A 11 11.50 -7.15 -16.63
C PHE A 11 11.81 -6.13 -17.73
N ILE A 12 13.05 -6.11 -18.22
CA ILE A 12 13.52 -5.12 -19.19
C ILE A 12 12.71 -5.18 -20.50
N CYS A 13 12.34 -6.38 -20.95
CA CYS A 13 11.52 -6.58 -22.15
C CYS A 13 10.12 -5.91 -22.08
N HIS A 14 9.67 -5.49 -20.90
CA HIS A 14 8.38 -4.84 -20.72
C HIS A 14 8.44 -3.31 -20.61
N PHE A 15 9.64 -2.73 -20.58
CA PHE A 15 9.80 -1.28 -20.58
C PHE A 15 9.62 -0.71 -21.99
N GLU A 16 8.38 -0.32 -22.28
CA GLU A 16 8.03 0.46 -23.47
C GLU A 16 8.16 1.97 -23.19
N LYS A 17 8.00 2.79 -24.23
CA LYS A 17 7.96 4.25 -24.09
C LYS A 17 6.88 4.65 -23.07
N ASN A 18 7.27 5.46 -22.08
CA ASN A 18 6.41 5.97 -21.00
C ASN A 18 5.89 4.93 -19.98
N VAL A 19 6.37 3.69 -20.01
CA VAL A 19 6.21 2.76 -18.89
C VAL A 19 7.35 2.98 -17.91
N ASP A 20 7.05 3.44 -16.70
CA ASP A 20 8.09 3.82 -15.73
C ASP A 20 8.21 2.84 -14.57
N ILE A 21 7.17 2.04 -14.34
CA ILE A 21 7.15 0.98 -13.33
C ILE A 21 6.64 -0.29 -13.97
N VAL A 22 7.38 -1.39 -13.83
CA VAL A 22 6.93 -2.72 -14.19
C VAL A 22 6.80 -3.54 -12.91
N ILE A 23 5.71 -4.29 -12.77
CA ILE A 23 5.34 -5.06 -11.57
C ILE A 23 5.12 -6.51 -11.97
N ALA A 24 5.82 -7.42 -11.31
CA ALA A 24 5.61 -8.85 -11.48
C ALA A 24 4.73 -9.43 -10.37
N GLY A 25 4.12 -10.57 -10.66
CA GLY A 25 3.67 -11.47 -9.63
C GLY A 25 4.83 -12.01 -8.80
N TYR A 26 4.50 -12.69 -7.72
CA TYR A 26 5.46 -13.25 -6.79
C TYR A 26 4.90 -14.47 -6.09
N HIS A 27 5.79 -15.20 -5.46
CA HIS A 27 5.43 -16.31 -4.61
C HIS A 27 5.66 -15.97 -3.15
N VAL A 28 4.65 -16.20 -2.32
CA VAL A 28 4.81 -16.21 -0.87
C VAL A 28 5.33 -17.58 -0.47
N VAL A 29 6.55 -17.63 0.05
CA VAL A 29 7.21 -18.85 0.52
C VAL A 29 7.15 -18.88 2.04
N ARG A 30 6.51 -19.91 2.59
CA ARG A 30 6.41 -20.16 4.03
C ARG A 30 6.74 -21.62 4.31
N LYS A 31 7.89 -21.87 4.94
CA LYS A 31 8.42 -23.24 5.15
C LYS A 31 8.44 -24.00 3.81
N ASN A 32 7.54 -24.99 3.63
CA ASN A 32 7.43 -25.82 2.44
C ASN A 32 6.22 -25.46 1.54
N LYS A 33 5.51 -24.36 1.82
CA LYS A 33 4.36 -23.91 1.00
C LYS A 33 4.75 -22.69 0.17
N LYS A 34 4.37 -22.74 -1.11
CA LYS A 34 4.56 -21.65 -2.07
C LYS A 34 3.18 -21.25 -2.60
N VAL A 35 2.77 -20.01 -2.34
CA VAL A 35 1.48 -19.47 -2.81
C VAL A 35 1.75 -18.40 -3.85
N LEU A 36 1.24 -18.61 -5.06
CA LEU A 36 1.31 -17.65 -6.16
C LEU A 36 0.40 -16.44 -5.88
N LYS A 37 0.97 -15.26 -6.05
CA LYS A 37 0.28 -13.96 -6.03
C LYS A 37 0.56 -13.27 -7.34
N GLN A 38 -0.44 -13.21 -8.19
CA GLN A 38 -0.31 -12.75 -9.56
C GLN A 38 -1.59 -12.05 -9.97
N GLU A 39 -1.44 -11.01 -10.77
CA GLU A 39 -2.51 -10.17 -11.27
C GLU A 39 -2.53 -10.23 -12.80
N ALA A 40 -3.61 -9.75 -13.40
CA ALA A 40 -3.76 -9.74 -14.85
C ALA A 40 -2.67 -8.89 -15.52
N ASN A 41 -2.27 -9.30 -16.73
CA ASN A 41 -1.37 -8.51 -17.57
C ASN A 41 -2.09 -7.23 -18.03
N VAL A 42 -1.64 -6.07 -17.56
CA VAL A 42 -2.30 -4.79 -17.84
C VAL A 42 -1.31 -3.62 -17.74
N THR A 43 -1.45 -2.64 -18.61
CA THR A 43 -0.79 -1.34 -18.49
C THR A 43 -1.82 -0.30 -18.08
N LEU A 44 -1.52 0.48 -17.06
CA LEU A 44 -2.41 1.49 -16.48
C LEU A 44 -1.73 2.85 -16.50
N GLU A 45 -2.51 3.89 -16.80
CA GLU A 45 -2.09 5.27 -16.56
C GLU A 45 -1.93 5.51 -15.05
N LYS A 46 -1.05 6.45 -14.68
CA LYS A 46 -0.72 6.78 -13.28
C LYS A 46 -1.95 6.85 -12.36
N ILE A 47 -2.96 7.64 -12.73
CA ILE A 47 -4.10 7.91 -11.85
C ILE A 47 -4.94 6.64 -11.66
N ASP A 48 -5.19 5.90 -12.73
CA ASP A 48 -5.91 4.64 -12.68
C ASP A 48 -5.20 3.58 -11.84
N TYR A 49 -3.87 3.56 -11.91
CA TYR A 49 -3.05 2.68 -11.09
C TYR A 49 -3.10 3.12 -9.62
N LEU A 50 -2.83 4.40 -9.34
CA LEU A 50 -2.82 4.97 -7.99
C LEU A 50 -4.15 4.74 -7.27
N LYS A 51 -5.28 5.00 -7.93
CA LYS A 51 -6.62 4.72 -7.39
C LYS A 51 -6.79 3.27 -6.96
N LYS A 52 -6.27 2.31 -7.75
CA LYS A 52 -6.31 0.87 -7.40
C LYS A 52 -5.39 0.55 -6.22
N VAL A 53 -4.20 1.15 -6.15
CA VAL A 53 -3.28 0.93 -5.03
C VAL A 53 -3.87 1.44 -3.71
N LEU A 54 -4.42 2.66 -3.70
CA LEU A 54 -5.02 3.30 -2.51
C LEU A 54 -6.23 2.53 -1.96
N ARG A 55 -6.97 1.82 -2.82
CA ARG A 55 -8.09 0.93 -2.41
C ARG A 55 -7.64 -0.48 -2.03
N GLY A 56 -6.33 -0.75 -2.01
CA GLY A 56 -5.76 -2.04 -1.63
C GLY A 56 -5.90 -3.14 -2.68
N LYS A 57 -6.13 -2.79 -3.96
CA LYS A 57 -6.16 -3.76 -5.07
C LYS A 57 -4.76 -4.24 -5.46
N TYR A 58 -3.76 -3.37 -5.37
CA TYR A 58 -2.36 -3.71 -5.58
C TYR A 58 -1.53 -3.43 -4.33
N GLY A 59 -0.41 -4.15 -4.20
CA GLY A 59 0.49 -4.07 -3.06
C GLY A 59 1.28 -2.76 -3.02
N TRP A 60 1.75 -2.42 -1.83
CA TRP A 60 2.46 -1.16 -1.52
C TRP A 60 3.97 -1.37 -1.36
N GLU A 61 4.39 -2.63 -1.35
CA GLU A 61 5.77 -3.02 -1.27
C GLU A 61 6.60 -2.49 -2.45
N LEU A 62 7.88 -2.23 -2.19
CA LEU A 62 8.83 -1.84 -3.25
C LEU A 62 9.38 -3.04 -4.03
N TRP A 63 9.30 -4.25 -3.46
CA TRP A 63 9.82 -5.47 -4.08
C TRP A 63 8.86 -6.04 -5.14
N ALA A 64 9.39 -6.99 -5.96
CA ALA A 64 8.74 -7.51 -7.17
C ALA A 64 8.39 -6.43 -8.22
N LYS A 65 9.12 -5.31 -8.20
CA LYS A 65 8.95 -4.18 -9.11
C LYS A 65 10.30 -3.71 -9.63
N VAL A 66 10.31 -3.20 -10.85
CA VAL A 66 11.44 -2.49 -11.45
C VAL A 66 10.97 -1.11 -11.85
N TYR A 67 11.83 -0.12 -11.67
CA TYR A 67 11.53 1.29 -11.79
C TYR A 67 12.49 1.94 -12.78
N ARG A 68 12.01 2.88 -13.59
CA ARG A 68 12.89 3.80 -14.31
C ARG A 68 13.70 4.62 -13.31
N ARG A 69 14.98 4.78 -13.62
CA ARG A 69 15.92 5.52 -12.77
C ARG A 69 15.48 6.97 -12.59
N GLU A 70 14.87 7.55 -13.62
CA GLU A 70 14.41 8.95 -13.66
C GLU A 70 13.36 9.26 -12.59
N LEU A 71 12.62 8.26 -12.09
CA LEU A 71 11.67 8.44 -10.98
C LEU A 71 12.37 8.86 -9.67
N PHE A 72 13.68 8.64 -9.59
CA PHE A 72 14.53 8.97 -8.43
C PHE A 72 15.41 10.20 -8.66
N ASP A 73 15.28 10.90 -9.79
CA ASP A 73 16.09 12.10 -10.05
C ASP A 73 15.74 13.23 -9.04
N GLU A 74 14.48 13.29 -8.60
CA GLU A 74 14.05 14.17 -7.51
C GLU A 74 14.20 13.50 -6.13
N PRO A 75 14.62 14.24 -5.08
CA PRO A 75 14.77 13.70 -3.73
C PRO A 75 13.52 12.97 -3.23
N MET A 76 13.71 11.81 -2.61
CA MET A 76 12.63 11.04 -1.99
C MET A 76 12.48 11.43 -0.53
N TYR A 77 11.26 11.69 -0.08
CA TYR A 77 10.97 11.87 1.32
C TYR A 77 10.79 10.51 1.99
N ILE A 78 11.63 10.21 2.98
CA ILE A 78 11.59 8.96 3.74
C ILE A 78 11.37 9.31 5.22
N PRO A 79 10.25 8.90 5.84
CA PRO A 79 9.99 9.20 7.24
C PRO A 79 10.87 8.32 8.15
N CYS A 80 12.03 8.84 8.59
CA CYS A 80 13.05 8.09 9.33
C CYS A 80 12.62 7.49 10.68
N HIS A 81 11.46 7.87 11.22
CA HIS A 81 10.94 7.39 12.50
C HIS A 81 9.87 6.30 12.34
N LEU A 82 9.42 6.02 11.12
CA LEU A 82 8.46 4.94 10.87
C LEU A 82 9.19 3.63 10.63
N ARG A 83 8.80 2.59 11.37
CA ARG A 83 9.27 1.21 11.13
C ARG A 83 8.28 0.40 10.30
N ILE A 84 7.08 0.95 10.09
CA ILE A 84 6.01 0.35 9.31
C ILE A 84 5.45 1.41 8.38
N GLY A 85 5.45 1.12 7.08
CA GLY A 85 4.86 1.98 6.06
C GLY A 85 5.82 3.01 5.49
N GLU A 86 7.11 2.96 5.83
CA GLU A 86 8.13 3.78 5.15
C GLU A 86 8.25 3.40 3.68
N ASP A 87 8.17 2.10 3.37
CA ASP A 87 8.18 1.56 2.00
C ASP A 87 6.98 2.02 1.18
N ALA A 88 5.79 2.02 1.78
CA ALA A 88 4.57 2.53 1.15
C ALA A 88 4.69 4.03 0.85
N THR A 89 5.32 4.81 1.75
CA THR A 89 5.53 6.25 1.56
C THR A 89 6.47 6.53 0.38
N VAL A 90 7.55 5.75 0.24
CA VAL A 90 8.44 5.79 -0.93
C VAL A 90 7.67 5.37 -2.18
N TYR A 91 6.89 4.30 -2.11
CA TYR A 91 6.20 3.77 -3.27
C TYR A 91 5.17 4.74 -3.85
N MET A 92 4.42 5.45 -2.99
CA MET A 92 3.42 6.43 -3.43
C MET A 92 4.05 7.61 -4.17
N GLN A 93 5.24 8.05 -3.77
CA GLN A 93 6.00 9.07 -4.51
C GLN A 93 6.41 8.58 -5.90
N LEU A 94 6.87 7.32 -6.02
CA LEU A 94 7.25 6.73 -7.31
C LEU A 94 6.04 6.63 -8.24
N VAL A 95 4.89 6.19 -7.72
CA VAL A 95 3.64 6.13 -8.49
C VAL A 95 3.20 7.53 -8.92
N ALA A 96 3.24 8.52 -8.04
CA ALA A 96 2.88 9.91 -8.36
C ALA A 96 3.76 10.54 -9.46
N ARG A 97 5.04 10.15 -9.52
CA ARG A 97 6.00 10.59 -10.53
C ARG A 97 5.88 9.84 -11.86
N SER A 98 5.29 8.65 -11.87
CA SER A 98 5.16 7.84 -13.09
C SER A 98 4.18 8.44 -14.12
N CYS A 99 4.35 8.03 -15.37
CA CYS A 99 3.36 8.15 -16.44
C CYS A 99 2.48 6.90 -16.47
N LYS A 100 3.10 5.72 -16.63
CA LYS A 100 2.39 4.43 -16.70
C LYS A 100 3.05 3.34 -15.87
N VAL A 101 2.19 2.43 -15.42
CA VAL A 101 2.58 1.23 -14.66
C VAL A 101 2.11 -0.01 -15.41
N LYS A 102 3.02 -0.94 -15.68
CA LYS A 102 2.74 -2.22 -16.33
C LYS A 102 2.80 -3.36 -15.31
N ILE A 103 1.72 -4.11 -15.20
CA ILE A 103 1.65 -5.34 -14.41
C ILE A 103 1.78 -6.49 -15.39
N ILE A 104 2.71 -7.40 -15.11
CA ILE A 104 2.97 -8.56 -15.96
C ILE A 104 2.47 -9.83 -15.30
N ASN A 105 1.94 -10.73 -16.14
CA ASN A 105 1.45 -12.02 -15.69
C ASN A 105 2.61 -13.03 -15.60
N GLU A 106 3.62 -12.70 -14.80
CA GLU A 106 4.79 -13.54 -14.53
C GLU A 106 5.20 -13.45 -13.07
N ALA A 107 5.54 -14.57 -12.43
CA ALA A 107 5.91 -14.62 -11.02
C ALA A 107 7.43 -14.69 -10.85
N LEU A 108 8.07 -13.54 -10.76
CA LEU A 108 9.53 -13.40 -10.85
C LEU A 108 10.23 -13.31 -9.48
N TYR A 109 9.47 -13.03 -8.42
CA TYR A 109 10.00 -12.84 -7.07
C TYR A 109 9.52 -13.93 -6.12
N ASN A 110 10.37 -14.40 -5.21
CA ASN A 110 9.95 -15.25 -4.10
C ASN A 110 10.16 -14.52 -2.77
N TYR A 111 9.05 -14.10 -2.17
CA TYR A 111 9.02 -13.46 -0.86
C TYR A 111 9.02 -14.51 0.25
N ILE A 112 10.11 -14.58 1.00
CA ILE A 112 10.31 -15.55 2.08
C ILE A 112 9.79 -14.94 3.38
N GLN A 113 8.68 -15.47 3.89
CA GLN A 113 8.06 -14.97 5.10
C GLN A 113 8.54 -15.71 6.34
N TYR A 114 9.25 -14.97 7.20
CA TYR A 114 9.64 -15.42 8.52
C TYR A 114 8.59 -15.02 9.57
N PRO A 115 8.21 -15.93 10.50
CA PRO A 115 7.27 -15.60 11.58
C PRO A 115 7.74 -14.46 12.50
N SER A 116 9.06 -14.27 12.60
CA SER A 116 9.70 -13.23 13.43
C SER A 116 9.74 -11.84 12.78
N SER A 117 9.17 -11.64 11.58
CA SER A 117 9.26 -10.35 10.90
C SER A 117 8.53 -9.23 11.66
N ALA A 118 9.01 -8.00 11.52
CA ALA A 118 8.42 -6.81 12.13
C ALA A 118 6.92 -6.64 11.78
N SER A 119 6.51 -7.07 10.58
CA SER A 119 5.12 -7.09 10.15
C SER A 119 4.21 -7.96 11.03
N HIS A 120 4.74 -8.91 11.81
CA HIS A 120 3.99 -9.76 12.74
C HIS A 120 4.09 -9.31 14.21
N GLN A 121 4.93 -8.34 14.52
CA GLN A 121 5.05 -7.80 15.87
C GLN A 121 3.81 -6.98 16.26
N ARG A 122 3.42 -7.08 17.53
CA ARG A 122 2.30 -6.36 18.14
C ARG A 122 2.82 -5.35 19.14
N SER A 123 2.46 -4.08 18.95
CA SER A 123 2.80 -2.97 19.83
C SER A 123 1.87 -1.80 19.54
N VAL A 124 1.56 -1.02 20.58
CA VAL A 124 0.82 0.25 20.45
C VAL A 124 1.56 1.20 19.51
N THR A 125 2.87 1.35 19.67
CA THR A 125 3.69 2.23 18.82
C THR A 125 3.64 1.80 17.35
N LEU A 126 3.67 0.49 17.07
CA LEU A 126 3.55 0.00 15.68
C LEU A 126 2.14 0.25 15.11
N ALA A 127 1.10 0.25 15.95
CA ALA A 127 -0.24 0.62 15.52
C ALA A 127 -0.34 2.11 15.17
N GLU A 128 0.28 2.96 15.99
CA GLU A 128 0.38 4.41 15.75
C GLU A 128 1.19 4.72 14.49
N GLU A 129 2.38 4.13 14.34
CA GLU A 129 3.21 4.29 13.13
C GLU A 129 2.48 3.86 11.86
N THR A 130 1.70 2.77 11.94
CA THR A 130 0.86 2.32 10.81
C THR A 130 -0.15 3.41 10.44
N LEU A 131 -0.78 4.07 11.40
CA LEU A 131 -1.71 5.18 11.11
C LEU A 131 -0.96 6.41 10.57
N GLN A 132 0.18 6.76 11.17
CA GLN A 132 1.03 7.88 10.77
C GLN A 132 1.48 7.76 9.31
N ALA A 133 1.80 6.56 8.83
CA ALA A 133 2.14 6.33 7.42
C ALA A 133 1.04 6.83 6.45
N ALA A 134 -0.25 6.69 6.82
CA ALA A 134 -1.35 7.23 6.02
C ALA A 134 -1.30 8.76 5.92
N PHE A 135 -1.02 9.43 7.03
CA PHE A 135 -0.89 10.89 7.08
C PHE A 135 0.29 11.40 6.26
N TYR A 136 1.42 10.68 6.26
CA TYR A 136 2.57 11.04 5.42
C TYR A 136 2.25 10.90 3.94
N ILE A 137 1.64 9.79 3.54
CA ILE A 137 1.23 9.58 2.14
C ILE A 137 0.25 10.66 1.70
N ASP A 138 -0.76 10.95 2.52
CA ASP A 138 -1.74 12.00 2.25
C ASP A 138 -1.06 13.38 2.10
N HIS A 139 -0.17 13.75 3.02
CA HIS A 139 0.59 15.00 2.94
C HIS A 139 1.43 15.12 1.66
N LEU A 140 2.02 14.02 1.19
CA LEU A 140 2.78 13.99 -0.06
C LEU A 140 1.86 14.17 -1.26
N LEU A 141 0.80 13.36 -1.35
CA LEU A 141 -0.12 13.39 -2.48
C LEU A 141 -0.96 14.67 -2.55
N LYS A 142 -1.17 15.36 -1.42
CA LYS A 142 -1.88 16.66 -1.36
C LYS A 142 -1.20 17.79 -2.14
N LYS A 143 0.09 17.62 -2.48
CA LYS A 143 0.86 18.56 -3.30
C LYS A 143 0.64 18.34 -4.80
N GLU A 144 0.06 17.21 -5.19
CA GLU A 144 -0.17 16.84 -6.58
C GLU A 144 -1.43 17.51 -7.13
N SER A 145 -1.40 17.95 -8.39
CA SER A 145 -2.53 18.62 -9.06
C SER A 145 -3.78 17.74 -9.17
N PHE A 146 -3.60 16.42 -9.18
CA PHE A 146 -4.69 15.44 -9.27
C PHE A 146 -5.28 15.03 -7.92
N TYR A 147 -4.83 15.60 -6.79
CA TYR A 147 -5.25 15.15 -5.45
C TYR A 147 -6.77 15.13 -5.25
N GLN A 148 -7.49 16.12 -5.79
CA GLN A 148 -8.95 16.18 -5.68
C GLN A 148 -9.64 15.01 -6.40
N GLU A 149 -9.02 14.49 -7.46
CA GLU A 149 -9.54 13.38 -8.26
C GLU A 149 -9.46 12.02 -7.54
N ILE A 150 -8.63 11.93 -6.48
CA ILE A 150 -8.36 10.70 -5.71
C ILE A 150 -8.85 10.79 -4.25
N ARG A 151 -9.67 11.79 -3.90
CA ARG A 151 -10.04 12.06 -2.50
C ARG A 151 -10.73 10.89 -1.82
N ASP A 152 -11.69 10.26 -2.51
CA ASP A 152 -12.40 9.09 -1.97
C ASP A 152 -11.43 7.90 -1.76
N GLU A 153 -10.42 7.76 -2.63
CA GLU A 153 -9.38 6.75 -2.51
C GLU A 153 -8.41 7.00 -1.37
N ILE A 154 -8.09 8.26 -1.06
CA ILE A 154 -7.31 8.59 0.13
C ILE A 154 -8.11 8.22 1.40
N ASP A 155 -9.41 8.52 1.45
CA ASP A 155 -10.24 8.10 2.59
C ASP A 155 -10.22 6.56 2.73
N ALA A 156 -10.36 5.83 1.62
CA ALA A 156 -10.26 4.37 1.61
C ALA A 156 -8.88 3.87 2.08
N MET A 157 -7.81 4.55 1.71
CA MET A 157 -6.45 4.25 2.16
C MET A 157 -6.33 4.41 3.69
N TYR A 158 -6.84 5.49 4.29
CA TYR A 158 -6.87 5.66 5.75
C TYR A 158 -7.60 4.52 6.44
N LEU A 159 -8.75 4.10 5.89
CA LEU A 159 -9.51 2.97 6.42
C LEU A 159 -8.75 1.64 6.34
N LEU A 160 -7.93 1.43 5.29
CA LEU A 160 -7.03 0.27 5.19
C LEU A 160 -5.90 0.32 6.21
N PHE A 161 -5.25 1.47 6.41
CA PHE A 161 -4.23 1.65 7.44
C PHE A 161 -4.81 1.45 8.84
N TYR A 162 -6.01 1.95 9.10
CA TYR A 162 -6.75 1.63 10.32
C TYR A 162 -6.98 0.13 10.47
N SER A 163 -7.46 -0.56 9.44
CA SER A 163 -7.64 -2.02 9.46
C SER A 163 -6.33 -2.77 9.72
N ASN A 164 -5.19 -2.22 9.32
CA ASN A 164 -3.88 -2.81 9.58
C ASN A 164 -3.37 -2.49 10.99
N SER A 165 -3.63 -1.30 11.51
CA SER A 165 -3.23 -0.90 12.87
C SER A 165 -3.93 -1.74 13.94
N THR A 166 -5.18 -2.14 13.72
CA THR A 166 -5.93 -3.01 14.65
C THR A 166 -5.30 -4.39 14.82
N ARG A 167 -4.47 -4.85 13.86
CA ARG A 167 -3.73 -6.12 13.95
C ARG A 167 -2.48 -6.01 14.83
N LYS A 168 -2.04 -4.78 15.09
CA LYS A 168 -0.86 -4.43 15.89
C LYS A 168 -1.23 -4.21 17.35
N ALA A 169 -2.25 -3.40 17.59
CA ALA A 169 -2.80 -3.14 18.92
C ALA A 169 -4.22 -2.58 18.85
N PHE A 170 -4.95 -2.66 19.96
CA PHE A 170 -6.24 -2.00 20.10
C PHE A 170 -6.05 -0.57 20.61
N LEU A 171 -6.49 0.43 19.83
CA LEU A 171 -6.48 1.85 20.21
C LEU A 171 -7.92 2.36 20.41
N ARG A 172 -8.24 2.96 21.55
CA ARG A 172 -9.61 3.45 21.84
C ARG A 172 -10.07 4.50 20.82
N LEU A 173 -11.38 4.73 20.71
CA LEU A 173 -11.92 5.72 19.76
C LEU A 173 -11.44 7.14 20.06
N ASN A 174 -11.23 7.47 21.34
CA ASN A 174 -10.70 8.77 21.78
C ASN A 174 -9.20 8.94 21.54
N HIS A 175 -8.50 7.91 21.04
CA HIS A 175 -7.11 8.06 20.63
C HIS A 175 -7.03 9.05 19.45
N PRO A 176 -6.19 10.09 19.48
CA PRO A 176 -6.22 11.18 18.49
C PRO A 176 -6.18 10.70 17.03
N LEU A 177 -5.28 9.76 16.71
CA LEU A 177 -5.16 9.21 15.36
C LEU A 177 -6.40 8.43 14.90
N ILE A 178 -7.03 7.67 15.81
CA ILE A 178 -8.25 6.90 15.50
C ILE A 178 -9.43 7.85 15.35
N TYR A 179 -9.54 8.82 16.25
CA TYR A 179 -10.57 9.83 16.22
C TYR A 179 -10.53 10.61 14.91
N GLN A 180 -9.34 11.04 14.48
CA GLN A 180 -9.18 11.74 13.21
C GLN A 180 -9.59 10.87 12.01
N VAL A 181 -9.15 9.61 11.95
CA VAL A 181 -9.60 8.67 10.89
C VAL A 181 -11.12 8.52 10.88
N TYR A 182 -11.73 8.41 12.06
CA TYR A 182 -13.18 8.28 12.17
C TYR A 182 -13.93 9.55 11.76
N GLN A 183 -13.47 10.73 12.15
CA GLN A 183 -14.14 11.99 11.84
C GLN A 183 -13.96 12.42 10.38
N GLU A 184 -12.76 12.24 9.82
CA GLU A 184 -12.40 12.83 8.53
C GLU A 184 -12.49 11.85 7.36
N HIS A 185 -12.30 10.54 7.60
CA HIS A 185 -12.12 9.55 6.52
C HIS A 185 -13.14 8.41 6.52
N TYR A 186 -13.89 8.23 7.61
CA TYR A 186 -14.94 7.21 7.66
C TYR A 186 -16.22 7.70 6.94
N SER A 187 -16.34 7.36 5.66
CA SER A 187 -17.48 7.71 4.83
C SER A 187 -18.06 6.52 4.06
N LEU A 188 -19.34 6.60 3.69
CA LEU A 188 -19.96 5.58 2.84
C LEU A 188 -19.30 5.48 1.46
N ARG A 189 -18.74 6.58 0.94
CA ARG A 189 -18.02 6.57 -0.34
C ARG A 189 -16.74 5.74 -0.24
N ALA A 190 -15.93 5.99 0.78
CA ALA A 190 -14.72 5.24 1.06
C ALA A 190 -15.00 3.74 1.30
N LEU A 191 -16.03 3.42 2.08
CA LEU A 191 -16.41 2.02 2.35
C LEU A 191 -16.88 1.28 1.09
N LYS A 192 -17.57 1.95 0.17
CA LYS A 192 -18.10 1.33 -1.06
C LYS A 192 -17.00 0.92 -2.05
N ILE A 193 -15.88 1.63 -2.05
CA ILE A 193 -14.79 1.36 -3.01
C ILE A 193 -13.76 0.35 -2.47
N LEU A 194 -13.85 -0.02 -1.19
CA LEU A 194 -13.05 -1.05 -0.57
C LEU A 194 -13.62 -2.46 -0.80
N PRO A 195 -12.79 -3.51 -0.70
CA PRO A 195 -13.30 -4.88 -0.68
C PRO A 195 -14.32 -5.08 0.44
N LEU A 196 -15.47 -5.70 0.14
CA LEU A 196 -16.62 -5.80 1.05
C LEU A 196 -16.25 -6.32 2.45
N PHE A 197 -15.41 -7.36 2.52
CA PHE A 197 -14.97 -7.92 3.80
C PHE A 197 -14.16 -6.92 4.65
N LYS A 198 -13.39 -6.03 4.02
CA LYS A 198 -12.67 -4.95 4.70
C LYS A 198 -13.65 -3.91 5.22
N SER A 199 -14.60 -3.49 4.40
CA SER A 199 -15.61 -2.50 4.78
C SER A 199 -16.43 -2.98 5.98
N ILE A 200 -16.91 -4.23 5.95
CA ILE A 200 -17.63 -4.84 7.08
C ILE A 200 -16.75 -4.87 8.34
N TYR A 201 -15.51 -5.36 8.22
CA TYR A 201 -14.58 -5.43 9.35
C TYR A 201 -14.36 -4.05 9.99
N ILE A 202 -14.14 -3.02 9.17
CA ILE A 202 -13.85 -1.66 9.63
C ILE A 202 -15.06 -1.07 10.36
N SER A 203 -16.25 -1.19 9.77
CA SER A 203 -17.50 -0.71 10.37
C SER A 203 -17.79 -1.40 11.70
N LEU A 204 -17.69 -2.73 11.77
CA LEU A 204 -17.87 -3.48 13.02
C LEU A 204 -16.82 -3.11 14.07
N SER A 205 -15.55 -2.97 13.66
CA SER A 205 -14.48 -2.60 14.57
C SER A 205 -14.65 -1.19 15.15
N LEU A 206 -15.12 -0.22 14.35
CA LEU A 206 -15.40 1.13 14.84
C LEU A 206 -16.64 1.18 15.74
N LEU A 207 -17.69 0.43 15.39
CA LEU A 207 -18.88 0.29 16.23
C LEU A 207 -18.51 -0.26 17.62
N LEU A 208 -17.71 -1.33 17.67
CA LEU A 208 -17.24 -1.93 18.91
C LEU A 208 -16.41 -0.94 19.74
N ARG A 209 -15.59 -0.10 19.12
CA ARG A 209 -14.84 0.94 19.84
C ARG A 209 -15.76 2.00 20.43
N LYS A 210 -16.82 2.38 19.70
CA LYS A 210 -17.82 3.34 20.19
C LYS A 210 -18.58 2.82 21.41
N THR A 211 -18.84 1.50 21.49
CA THR A 211 -19.49 0.90 22.66
C THR A 211 -18.55 0.71 23.87
N LEU A 212 -17.24 0.70 23.63
CA LEU A 212 -16.22 0.49 24.67
C LEU A 212 -15.51 1.79 25.11
N SER A 213 -15.86 2.94 24.52
CA SER A 213 -15.30 4.26 24.84
C SER A 213 -16.27 5.03 25.74
#